data_AF-A0A3N0E4W5-F1
#
_entry.id   AF-A0A3N0E4W5-F1
#
_cell.length_a   1.000
_cell.length_b   1.000
_cell.length_c   1.000
_cell.angle_alpha   90.00
_cell.angle_beta   90.00
_cell.angle_gamma   90.00
#
_symmetry.space_group_name_H-M   'P 1'
#
loop_
_entity.id
_entity.type
_entity.pdbx_description
1 polymer ?
#
loop_
_entity_poly.entity_id
_entity_poly.type
_entity_poly.pdbx_seq_one_letter_code
_entity_poly.pdbx_strand_id
1 'polypeptide(L)'
;MLSDSLRPCLRPAATGVVALSAVMVLSSCGIAQRLAEVAAEGSPPPSGSERTNDDEGGDTGGGDTGSGDTGGGGTTGEEPASGDTRDIFDLRVGDCVNDESATTAEGGVTEMPVVDCSEPHDSEVIAIEELESGRPYPGDDVVSSEAEELCTGRVFEDYIGVPWIDSIYNTGHFTPVEEGWEAGDYEVICIAYEAGTKLTGSVEGSME
;
A
#
# COMPACT_ATOMS: atom_id res chain seq x y z
N MET A 1 19.16 -34.12 53.49
CA MET A 1 19.89 -32.96 52.92
C MET A 1 21.22 -33.51 52.39
N LEU A 2 21.14 -34.39 51.38
CA LEU A 2 21.40 -34.12 49.94
C LEU A 2 22.86 -33.69 49.74
N SER A 3 23.77 -34.67 49.63
CA SER A 3 24.23 -35.37 48.39
C SER A 3 25.31 -34.57 47.66
N ASP A 4 26.57 -35.02 47.78
CA ASP A 4 27.26 -35.89 46.79
C ASP A 4 27.52 -35.12 45.48
N SER A 5 28.67 -34.45 45.36
CA SER A 5 29.94 -35.02 44.87
C SER A 5 29.83 -35.52 43.42
N LEU A 6 30.54 -34.83 42.51
CA LEU A 6 31.53 -35.38 41.57
C LEU A 6 31.65 -34.50 40.31
N ARG A 7 32.80 -33.82 40.21
CA ARG A 7 33.49 -33.44 38.97
C ARG A 7 34.32 -34.66 38.48
N PRO A 8 35.05 -34.61 37.36
CA PRO A 8 34.76 -34.18 35.98
C PRO A 8 35.30 -35.20 34.93
N CYS A 9 35.22 -34.81 33.65
CA CYS A 9 36.15 -35.13 32.55
C CYS A 9 35.97 -36.43 31.71
N LEU A 10 35.93 -36.16 30.39
CA LEU A 10 36.29 -36.96 29.21
C LEU A 10 35.17 -37.67 28.40
N ARG A 11 35.17 -37.27 27.11
CA ARG A 11 34.36 -37.67 25.97
C ARG A 11 34.76 -39.07 25.44
N PRO A 12 33.91 -39.67 24.59
CA PRO A 12 34.38 -39.86 23.22
C PRO A 12 33.37 -39.47 22.13
N ALA A 13 33.93 -39.15 20.98
CA ALA A 13 33.26 -38.93 19.72
C ALA A 13 32.54 -40.21 19.22
N ALA A 14 31.38 -40.04 18.61
CA ALA A 14 30.76 -41.05 17.75
C ALA A 14 30.56 -40.44 16.36
N THR A 15 31.53 -40.71 15.49
CA THR A 15 31.38 -40.70 14.04
C THR A 15 30.35 -41.76 13.63
N GLY A 16 29.29 -41.35 12.93
CA GLY A 16 28.31 -42.21 12.29
C GLY A 16 28.13 -41.82 10.82
N VAL A 17 28.28 -42.80 9.94
CA VAL A 17 28.60 -42.70 8.52
C VAL A 17 27.36 -42.50 7.63
N VAL A 18 27.55 -41.68 6.60
CA VAL A 18 26.92 -41.60 5.26
C VAL A 18 25.86 -42.67 4.93
N ALA A 19 24.67 -42.20 4.53
CA ALA A 19 23.80 -42.90 3.60
C ALA A 19 23.43 -41.96 2.44
N LEU A 20 24.19 -42.04 1.35
CA LEU A 20 23.84 -41.50 0.04
C LEU A 20 22.66 -42.31 -0.50
N SER A 21 21.51 -41.68 -0.71
CA SER A 21 20.46 -42.19 -1.59
C SER A 21 20.21 -41.15 -2.68
N ALA A 22 21.14 -41.07 -3.62
CA ALA A 22 20.87 -40.47 -4.93
C ALA A 22 20.09 -41.51 -5.75
N VAL A 23 18.82 -41.24 -6.03
CA VAL A 23 18.14 -41.83 -7.18
C VAL A 23 17.66 -40.69 -8.05
N MET A 24 18.47 -40.37 -9.06
CA MET A 24 18.02 -39.59 -10.21
C MET A 24 17.09 -40.48 -11.04
N VAL A 25 15.86 -40.04 -11.25
CA VAL A 25 15.04 -40.53 -12.38
C VAL A 25 14.97 -39.40 -13.40
N LEU A 26 15.87 -39.45 -14.38
CA LEU A 26 15.79 -38.70 -15.62
C LEU A 26 14.83 -39.46 -16.55
N SER A 27 13.61 -38.95 -16.74
CA SER A 27 12.74 -39.35 -17.86
C SER A 27 12.21 -38.05 -18.48
N SER A 28 13.02 -37.42 -19.33
CA SER A 28 13.09 -37.61 -20.79
C SER A 28 11.95 -36.90 -21.54
N CYS A 29 12.32 -35.75 -22.11
CA CYS A 29 11.98 -35.31 -23.46
C CYS A 29 10.49 -35.29 -23.88
N GLY A 30 9.96 -34.08 -23.98
CA GLY A 30 9.32 -33.66 -25.23
C GLY A 30 7.81 -33.53 -25.19
N ILE A 31 7.32 -32.35 -24.78
CA ILE A 31 6.19 -31.73 -25.46
C ILE A 31 6.56 -30.27 -25.74
N ALA A 32 7.48 -30.11 -26.69
CA ALA A 32 7.45 -28.95 -27.55
C ALA A 32 6.32 -29.18 -28.56
N GLN A 33 5.09 -28.80 -28.20
CA GLN A 33 4.07 -28.47 -29.19
C GLN A 33 3.49 -27.09 -28.83
N ARG A 34 4.13 -26.10 -29.47
CA ARG A 34 3.57 -24.81 -29.81
C ARG A 34 2.36 -25.00 -30.75
N LEU A 35 1.21 -24.48 -30.35
CA LEU A 35 0.18 -23.83 -31.18
C LEU A 35 -0.43 -22.78 -30.22
N ALA A 36 -0.02 -21.51 -30.27
CA ALA A 36 -0.55 -20.44 -31.12
C ALA A 36 -2.03 -20.09 -30.79
N GLU A 37 -2.24 -18.78 -30.54
CA GLU A 37 -3.51 -18.02 -30.47
C GLU A 37 -4.29 -17.97 -29.15
N VAL A 38 -4.09 -16.87 -28.41
CA VAL A 38 -5.12 -15.89 -27.94
C VAL A 38 -4.32 -14.57 -27.76
N ALA A 39 -4.33 -13.67 -28.74
CA ALA A 39 -5.17 -12.45 -28.72
C ALA A 39 -5.13 -11.78 -27.33
N ALA A 40 -4.18 -10.90 -27.00
CA ALA A 40 -4.13 -9.50 -27.47
C ALA A 40 -5.53 -8.85 -27.54
N GLU A 41 -6.25 -8.81 -26.43
CA GLU A 41 -7.48 -8.02 -26.30
C GLU A 41 -7.46 -7.24 -24.98
N GLY A 42 -7.28 -5.91 -25.06
CA GLY A 42 -7.96 -4.98 -24.16
C GLY A 42 -7.22 -4.47 -22.91
N SER A 43 -6.10 -3.76 -23.08
CA SER A 43 -5.82 -2.64 -22.16
C SER A 43 -6.86 -1.54 -22.40
N PRO A 44 -7.59 -1.04 -21.40
CA PRO A 44 -8.40 0.17 -21.57
C PRO A 44 -7.46 1.39 -21.68
N PRO A 45 -7.66 2.29 -22.67
CA PRO A 45 -6.94 3.55 -22.72
C PRO A 45 -7.44 4.53 -21.65
N PRO A 46 -6.61 5.51 -21.25
CA PRO A 46 -6.99 6.56 -20.32
C PRO A 46 -8.13 7.43 -20.89
N SER A 47 -9.07 7.79 -20.02
CA SER A 47 -10.14 8.75 -20.29
C SER A 47 -9.58 10.14 -20.60
N GLY A 48 -9.17 10.34 -21.85
CA GLY A 48 -8.98 11.66 -22.45
C GLY A 48 -10.35 12.24 -22.78
N SER A 49 -10.79 13.24 -22.00
CA SER A 49 -11.99 14.01 -22.32
C SER A 49 -11.68 15.00 -23.45
N GLU A 50 -11.91 14.60 -24.70
CA GLU A 50 -11.98 15.52 -25.83
C GLU A 50 -13.32 16.29 -25.76
N ARG A 51 -13.26 17.58 -25.41
CA ARG A 51 -14.42 18.48 -25.50
C ARG A 51 -14.43 19.12 -26.88
N THR A 52 -15.35 18.67 -27.73
CA THR A 52 -15.72 19.38 -28.97
C THR A 52 -16.60 20.57 -28.60
N ASN A 53 -16.12 21.79 -28.87
CA ASN A 53 -16.93 23.00 -28.85
C ASN A 53 -17.50 23.22 -30.24
N ASP A 54 -18.81 23.09 -30.40
CA ASP A 54 -19.58 23.71 -31.48
C ASP A 54 -21.03 23.78 -31.00
N ASP A 55 -21.53 24.98 -30.73
CA ASP A 55 -22.91 25.36 -31.10
C ASP A 55 -23.08 26.88 -31.11
N GLU A 56 -23.63 27.35 -32.24
CA GLU A 56 -23.81 28.72 -32.66
C GLU A 56 -25.02 29.40 -31.99
N GLY A 57 -24.86 30.70 -31.70
CA GLY A 57 -25.79 31.74 -32.14
C GLY A 57 -27.02 32.10 -31.28
N GLY A 58 -27.21 33.41 -31.03
CA GLY A 58 -28.56 34.00 -30.94
C GLY A 58 -28.84 35.06 -29.87
N ASP A 59 -28.41 36.29 -30.13
CA ASP A 59 -29.05 37.61 -29.88
C ASP A 59 -30.33 37.75 -28.99
N THR A 60 -30.26 38.62 -27.97
CA THR A 60 -31.05 39.88 -27.80
C THR A 60 -31.35 40.25 -26.33
N GLY A 61 -31.04 41.51 -25.96
CA GLY A 61 -32.02 42.40 -25.34
C GLY A 61 -32.12 42.52 -23.80
N GLY A 62 -31.77 43.72 -23.29
CA GLY A 62 -32.63 44.54 -22.42
C GLY A 62 -32.73 44.18 -20.93
N GLY A 63 -32.18 45.05 -20.07
CA GLY A 63 -32.13 44.84 -18.63
C GLY A 63 -33.38 45.21 -17.82
N ASP A 64 -33.30 44.96 -16.51
CA ASP A 64 -33.90 45.78 -15.45
C ASP A 64 -33.18 45.51 -14.12
N THR A 65 -33.05 46.56 -13.34
CA THR A 65 -32.66 46.64 -11.94
C THR A 65 -33.58 45.85 -11.01
N GLY A 66 -33.01 45.17 -10.02
CA GLY A 66 -33.77 44.53 -8.95
C GLY A 66 -32.89 44.27 -7.73
N SER A 67 -32.89 45.22 -6.79
CA SER A 67 -32.34 45.07 -5.45
C SER A 67 -33.20 44.07 -4.65
N GLY A 68 -32.58 43.06 -4.06
CA GLY A 68 -33.21 42.07 -3.20
C GLY A 68 -32.21 41.57 -2.16
N ASP A 69 -32.31 42.15 -0.97
CA ASP A 69 -31.62 41.75 0.25
C ASP A 69 -32.34 40.57 0.92
N THR A 70 -31.58 39.83 1.73
CA THR A 70 -31.94 38.80 2.72
C THR A 70 -32.15 37.35 2.26
N GLY A 71 -31.30 36.48 2.80
CA GLY A 71 -31.51 35.04 2.82
C GLY A 71 -30.21 34.27 2.99
N GLY A 72 -29.59 34.36 4.17
CA GLY A 72 -28.44 33.54 4.53
C GLY A 72 -28.78 32.05 4.40
N GLY A 73 -28.29 31.43 3.35
CA GLY A 73 -28.04 30.00 3.25
C GLY A 73 -26.55 29.87 3.06
N GLY A 74 -25.82 29.79 4.18
CA GLY A 74 -24.41 29.42 4.14
C GLY A 74 -24.34 28.04 3.51
N THR A 75 -23.97 27.98 2.23
CA THR A 75 -23.29 26.82 1.72
C THR A 75 -21.96 26.84 2.44
N THR A 76 -21.90 26.17 3.59
CA THR A 76 -20.66 25.56 4.02
C THR A 76 -20.33 24.60 2.89
N GLY A 77 -19.56 25.10 1.91
CA GLY A 77 -18.56 24.22 1.32
C GLY A 77 -17.85 23.64 2.53
N GLU A 78 -17.95 22.33 2.69
CA GLU A 78 -17.15 21.60 3.65
C GLU A 78 -15.72 22.07 3.36
N GLU A 79 -15.24 22.96 4.23
CA GLU A 79 -13.82 23.27 4.30
C GLU A 79 -13.18 21.91 4.55
N PRO A 80 -12.23 21.44 3.71
CA PRO A 80 -11.59 20.17 3.99
C PRO A 80 -11.16 20.20 5.45
N ALA A 81 -11.55 19.16 6.20
CA ALA A 81 -11.09 18.96 7.57
C ALA A 81 -9.62 19.33 7.60
N SER A 82 -9.24 20.24 8.51
CA SER A 82 -7.91 20.84 8.51
C SER A 82 -6.87 19.77 8.88
N GLY A 83 -6.55 18.93 7.91
CA GLY A 83 -5.51 17.93 8.03
C GLY A 83 -4.17 18.64 7.94
N ASP A 84 -3.26 18.25 8.82
CA ASP A 84 -1.87 18.64 8.73
C ASP A 84 -1.25 17.88 7.55
N THR A 85 -0.70 18.57 6.57
CA THR A 85 0.10 17.95 5.51
C THR A 85 1.50 17.62 6.05
N ARG A 86 1.95 16.39 5.85
CA ARG A 86 3.28 15.90 6.28
C ARG A 86 4.07 15.35 5.11
N ASP A 87 5.39 15.38 5.20
CA ASP A 87 6.25 14.64 4.30
C ASP A 87 5.95 13.14 4.44
N ILE A 88 5.98 12.39 3.34
CA ILE A 88 5.69 10.95 3.36
C ILE A 88 6.66 10.18 4.27
N PHE A 89 7.92 10.62 4.37
CA PHE A 89 8.94 10.02 5.24
C PHE A 89 8.74 10.37 6.73
N ASP A 90 7.84 11.30 7.04
CA ASP A 90 7.50 11.68 8.41
C ASP A 90 6.21 11.00 8.93
N LEU A 91 5.56 10.17 8.10
CA LEU A 91 4.42 9.37 8.50
C LEU A 91 4.77 8.39 9.61
N ARG A 92 3.78 8.05 10.43
CA ARG A 92 3.91 7.07 11.51
C ARG A 92 2.79 6.07 11.47
N VAL A 93 3.07 4.87 11.99
CA VAL A 93 2.02 3.88 12.29
C VAL A 93 0.94 4.53 13.17
N GLY A 94 -0.32 4.36 12.77
CA GLY A 94 -1.51 4.99 13.34
C GLY A 94 -1.89 6.36 12.75
N ASP A 95 -1.14 6.89 11.79
CA ASP A 95 -1.56 8.08 11.06
C ASP A 95 -2.73 7.74 10.12
N CYS A 96 -3.82 8.48 10.25
CA CYS A 96 -4.99 8.41 9.39
C CYS A 96 -4.89 9.46 8.28
N VAL A 97 -4.95 9.02 7.02
CA VAL A 97 -4.55 9.82 5.87
C VAL A 97 -5.63 9.90 4.80
N ASN A 98 -5.58 10.95 3.99
CA ASN A 98 -6.39 11.07 2.77
C ASN A 98 -5.49 10.94 1.54
N ASP A 99 -5.22 9.70 1.12
CA ASP A 99 -4.31 9.39 0.01
C ASP A 99 -4.79 9.94 -1.34
N GLU A 100 -6.10 10.13 -1.54
CA GLU A 100 -6.62 10.77 -2.76
C GLU A 100 -6.18 12.23 -2.91
N SER A 101 -5.83 12.86 -1.78
CA SER A 101 -5.41 14.25 -1.67
C SER A 101 -3.89 14.39 -1.48
N ALA A 102 -3.14 13.30 -1.64
CA ALA A 102 -1.68 13.30 -1.54
C ALA A 102 -1.04 14.19 -2.61
N THR A 103 0.04 14.87 -2.22
CA THR A 103 0.85 15.66 -3.16
C THR A 103 1.85 14.73 -3.82
N THR A 104 1.92 14.79 -5.16
CA THR A 104 2.84 13.99 -5.96
C THR A 104 3.82 14.88 -6.72
N ALA A 105 5.04 14.39 -6.91
CA ALA A 105 6.07 14.98 -7.76
C ALA A 105 6.55 13.95 -8.80
N GLU A 106 7.51 14.35 -9.64
CA GLU A 106 8.19 13.39 -10.52
C GLU A 106 8.87 12.33 -9.65
N GLY A 107 8.36 11.10 -9.68
CA GLY A 107 8.90 10.00 -8.87
C GLY A 107 8.03 9.53 -7.70
N GLY A 108 6.84 10.10 -7.46
CA GLY A 108 5.89 9.51 -6.51
C GLY A 108 5.22 10.52 -5.57
N VAL A 109 4.70 10.00 -4.46
CA VAL A 109 4.06 10.80 -3.40
C VAL A 109 5.15 11.45 -2.56
N THR A 110 5.01 12.76 -2.29
CA THR A 110 5.97 13.53 -1.48
C THR A 110 5.35 14.00 -0.16
N GLU A 111 4.08 14.36 -0.18
CA GLU A 111 3.39 14.82 1.03
C GLU A 111 2.01 14.17 1.14
N MET A 112 1.62 13.88 2.38
CA MET A 112 0.40 13.19 2.75
C MET A 112 -0.45 14.05 3.70
N PRO A 113 -1.72 14.31 3.39
CA PRO A 113 -2.67 14.91 4.32
C PRO A 113 -2.98 13.92 5.45
N VAL A 114 -2.70 14.31 6.68
CA VAL A 114 -3.00 13.53 7.89
C VAL A 114 -4.12 14.21 8.67
N VAL A 115 -5.10 13.44 9.11
CA VAL A 115 -6.26 13.90 9.90
C VAL A 115 -6.38 13.11 11.20
N ASP A 116 -7.23 13.58 12.12
CA ASP A 116 -7.57 12.77 13.29
C ASP A 116 -8.38 11.55 12.82
N CYS A 117 -8.08 10.36 13.34
CA CYS A 117 -8.76 9.14 12.92
C CYS A 117 -10.27 9.15 13.20
N SER A 118 -10.76 9.98 14.13
CA SER A 118 -12.21 10.16 14.35
C SER A 118 -12.90 10.98 13.26
N GLU A 119 -12.13 11.64 12.38
CA GLU A 119 -12.62 12.27 11.18
C GLU A 119 -12.63 11.28 10.00
N PRO A 120 -13.50 11.48 8.99
CA PRO A 120 -13.48 10.65 7.79
C PRO A 120 -12.12 10.71 7.08
N HIS A 121 -11.54 9.54 6.80
CA HIS A 121 -10.25 9.40 6.11
C HIS A 121 -10.23 8.19 5.19
N ASP A 122 -9.29 8.15 4.26
CA ASP A 122 -9.23 7.09 3.25
C ASP A 122 -8.57 5.83 3.79
N SER A 123 -7.47 6.00 4.52
CA SER A 123 -6.66 4.88 4.99
C SER A 123 -5.89 5.19 6.27
N GLU A 124 -5.43 4.16 6.97
CA GLU A 124 -4.59 4.27 8.16
C GLU A 124 -3.27 3.53 7.95
N VAL A 125 -2.16 4.14 8.36
CA VAL A 125 -0.83 3.51 8.31
C VAL A 125 -0.74 2.41 9.37
N ILE A 126 -0.62 1.16 8.94
CA ILE A 126 -0.60 0.00 9.84
C ILE A 126 0.82 -0.51 10.12
N ALA A 127 1.77 -0.25 9.22
CA ALA A 127 3.16 -0.65 9.37
C ALA A 127 4.08 0.23 8.52
N ILE A 128 5.32 0.37 9.00
CA ILE A 128 6.43 0.98 8.26
C ILE A 128 7.62 0.03 8.44
N GLU A 129 8.06 -0.59 7.36
CA GLU A 129 9.09 -1.62 7.37
C GLU A 129 10.14 -1.37 6.27
N GLU A 130 11.32 -1.96 6.37
CA GLU A 130 12.36 -1.82 5.35
C GLU A 130 12.50 -3.11 4.51
N LEU A 131 12.64 -2.94 3.19
CA LEU A 131 13.09 -3.99 2.29
C LEU A 131 14.60 -4.27 2.45
N GLU A 132 15.07 -5.34 1.82
CA GLU A 132 16.49 -5.71 1.87
C GLU A 132 17.37 -4.62 1.24
N SER A 133 18.12 -3.92 2.08
CA SER A 133 19.02 -2.84 1.70
C SER A 133 20.37 -3.34 1.16
N GLY A 134 21.15 -2.43 0.58
CA GLY A 134 22.53 -2.71 0.15
C GLY A 134 22.67 -3.54 -1.13
N ARG A 135 21.58 -3.71 -1.88
CA ARG A 135 21.54 -4.31 -3.22
C ARG A 135 21.11 -3.27 -4.28
N PRO A 136 21.43 -3.48 -5.57
CA PRO A 136 20.88 -2.63 -6.64
C PRO A 136 19.35 -2.67 -6.67
N TYR A 137 18.72 -1.59 -7.15
CA TYR A 137 17.27 -1.52 -7.32
C TYR A 137 16.78 -2.72 -8.15
N PRO A 138 15.89 -3.57 -7.61
CA PRO A 138 15.49 -4.79 -8.29
C PRO A 138 14.41 -4.56 -9.36
N GLY A 139 13.89 -3.34 -9.47
CA GLY A 139 12.80 -2.96 -10.36
C GLY A 139 11.45 -2.90 -9.64
N ASP A 140 10.55 -2.06 -10.16
CA ASP A 140 9.25 -1.75 -9.54
C ASP A 140 8.42 -3.01 -9.24
N ASP A 141 8.36 -3.96 -10.18
CA ASP A 141 7.58 -5.19 -10.02
C ASP A 141 8.05 -6.04 -8.83
N VAL A 142 9.36 -6.10 -8.60
CA VAL A 142 9.93 -6.87 -7.50
C VAL A 142 9.68 -6.16 -6.18
N VAL A 143 9.93 -4.85 -6.12
CA VAL A 143 9.67 -4.03 -4.92
C VAL A 143 8.21 -4.09 -4.51
N SER A 144 7.29 -3.93 -5.47
CA SER A 144 5.85 -3.98 -5.23
C SER A 144 5.39 -5.36 -4.75
N SER A 145 5.93 -6.45 -5.32
CA SER A 145 5.63 -7.81 -4.87
C SER A 145 6.14 -8.09 -3.45
N GLU A 146 7.34 -7.62 -3.11
CA GLU A 146 7.90 -7.77 -1.76
C GLU A 146 7.09 -6.95 -0.73
N ALA A 147 6.65 -5.74 -1.11
CA ALA A 147 5.78 -4.91 -0.29
C ALA A 147 4.38 -5.53 -0.09
N GLU A 148 3.77 -6.10 -1.13
CA GLU A 148 2.47 -6.78 -1.02
C GLU A 148 2.53 -7.97 -0.05
N GLU A 149 3.57 -8.82 -0.17
CA GLU A 149 3.79 -9.93 0.76
C GLU A 149 3.99 -9.47 2.20
N LEU A 150 4.70 -8.36 2.38
CA LEU A 150 4.92 -7.75 3.69
C LEU A 150 3.60 -7.24 4.28
N CYS A 151 2.88 -6.38 3.54
CA CYS A 151 1.68 -5.69 4.02
C CYS A 151 0.48 -6.60 4.20
N THR A 152 0.34 -7.69 3.43
CA THR A 152 -0.71 -8.70 3.64
C THR A 152 -0.33 -9.76 4.69
N GLY A 153 0.92 -9.72 5.18
CA GLY A 153 1.48 -10.71 6.08
C GLY A 153 1.17 -10.45 7.55
N ARG A 154 2.18 -10.68 8.39
CA ARG A 154 2.07 -10.58 9.87
C ARG A 154 1.72 -9.18 10.34
N VAL A 155 2.27 -8.14 9.70
CA VAL A 155 2.13 -6.76 10.16
C VAL A 155 0.66 -6.31 10.16
N PHE A 156 -0.14 -6.80 9.21
CA PHE A 156 -1.58 -6.56 9.18
C PHE A 156 -2.29 -7.20 10.37
N GLU A 157 -2.07 -8.49 10.59
CA GLU A 157 -2.69 -9.25 11.68
C GLU A 157 -2.30 -8.67 13.05
N ASP A 158 -1.03 -8.26 13.21
CA ASP A 158 -0.52 -7.69 14.45
C ASP A 158 -1.17 -6.33 14.77
N TYR A 159 -1.53 -5.53 13.76
CA TYR A 159 -2.16 -4.23 13.93
C TYR A 159 -3.69 -4.30 14.10
N ILE A 160 -4.38 -5.03 13.22
CA ILE A 160 -5.85 -5.09 13.16
C ILE A 160 -6.40 -6.16 14.11
N GLY A 161 -5.64 -7.21 14.36
CA GLY A 161 -5.99 -8.32 15.26
C GLY A 161 -6.65 -9.53 14.59
N VAL A 162 -6.87 -9.47 13.26
CA VAL A 162 -7.29 -10.61 12.43
C VAL A 162 -6.45 -10.70 11.15
N PRO A 163 -6.27 -11.90 10.57
CA PRO A 163 -5.55 -12.05 9.30
C PRO A 163 -6.21 -11.28 8.16
N TRP A 164 -5.42 -10.73 7.24
CA TRP A 164 -5.92 -9.97 6.08
C TRP A 164 -7.03 -10.68 5.30
N ILE A 165 -6.90 -11.99 5.06
CA ILE A 165 -7.89 -12.76 4.30
C ILE A 165 -9.25 -12.92 5.01
N ASP A 166 -9.27 -12.70 6.32
CA ASP A 166 -10.46 -12.80 7.17
C ASP A 166 -11.02 -11.42 7.55
N SER A 167 -10.34 -10.33 7.18
CA SER A 167 -10.70 -8.95 7.50
C SER A 167 -11.64 -8.33 6.46
N ILE A 168 -12.46 -7.37 6.89
CA ILE A 168 -13.19 -6.48 5.98
C ILE A 168 -12.28 -5.43 5.31
N TYR A 169 -11.13 -5.14 5.93
CA TYR A 169 -10.19 -4.15 5.44
C TYR A 169 -9.28 -4.74 4.36
N ASN A 170 -9.00 -3.94 3.35
CA ASN A 170 -7.97 -4.20 2.36
C ASN A 170 -6.67 -3.52 2.82
N THR A 171 -5.56 -3.87 2.18
CA THR A 171 -4.27 -3.20 2.41
C THR A 171 -3.63 -2.80 1.09
N GLY A 172 -2.86 -1.71 1.14
CA GLY A 172 -2.03 -1.22 0.07
C GLY A 172 -0.68 -0.75 0.60
N HIS A 173 0.19 -0.30 -0.30
CA HIS A 173 1.56 0.06 0.04
C HIS A 173 2.07 1.27 -0.74
N PHE A 174 2.90 2.07 -0.07
CA PHE A 174 3.84 2.98 -0.71
C PHE A 174 5.24 2.36 -0.65
N THR A 175 6.00 2.52 -1.73
CA THR A 175 7.32 1.90 -1.91
C THR A 175 8.33 2.94 -2.39
N PRO A 176 9.63 2.72 -2.15
CA PRO A 176 10.65 3.57 -2.73
C PRO A 176 10.64 3.42 -4.25
N VAL A 177 10.97 4.50 -4.94
CA VAL A 177 11.31 4.46 -6.37
C VAL A 177 12.81 4.32 -6.56
N GLU A 178 13.27 4.07 -7.79
CA GLU A 178 14.71 3.89 -8.09
C GLU A 178 15.58 5.02 -7.55
N GLU A 179 15.15 6.29 -7.69
CA GLU A 179 15.89 7.44 -7.15
C GLU A 179 16.00 7.41 -5.61
N GLY A 180 14.90 7.09 -4.92
CA GLY A 180 14.89 6.92 -3.46
C GLY A 180 15.81 5.78 -3.04
N TRP A 181 15.74 4.65 -3.74
CA TRP A 181 16.58 3.47 -3.48
C TRP A 181 18.07 3.79 -3.59
N GLU A 182 18.48 4.55 -4.60
CA GLU A 182 19.86 5.03 -4.76
C GLU A 182 20.27 6.01 -3.66
N ALA A 183 19.30 6.77 -3.11
CA ALA A 183 19.49 7.66 -1.96
C ALA A 183 19.46 6.93 -0.60
N GLY A 184 19.16 5.62 -0.58
CA GLY A 184 19.12 4.80 0.62
C GLY A 184 17.75 4.67 1.27
N ASP A 185 16.68 5.01 0.56
CA ASP A 185 15.31 4.74 0.95
C ASP A 185 14.92 3.30 0.55
N TYR A 186 14.57 2.50 1.55
CA TYR A 186 14.12 1.12 1.40
C TYR A 186 12.76 0.91 2.08
N GLU A 187 12.06 2.00 2.43
CA GLU A 187 10.91 1.98 3.33
C GLU A 187 9.62 1.62 2.59
N VAL A 188 8.89 0.66 3.12
CA VAL A 188 7.53 0.30 2.71
C VAL A 188 6.57 0.78 3.77
N ILE A 189 5.61 1.60 3.36
CA ILE A 189 4.52 2.07 4.22
C ILE A 189 3.27 1.26 3.86
N CYS A 190 2.82 0.42 4.77
CA CYS A 190 1.59 -0.34 4.63
C CYS A 190 0.41 0.47 5.16
N ILE A 191 -0.68 0.52 4.39
CA ILE A 191 -1.92 1.15 4.79
C ILE A 191 -3.08 0.16 4.78
N ALA A 192 -4.09 0.39 5.62
CA ALA A 192 -5.36 -0.33 5.60
C ALA A 192 -6.51 0.60 5.24
N TYR A 193 -7.48 0.10 4.47
CA TYR A 193 -8.64 0.86 3.99
C TYR A 193 -9.85 -0.03 3.74
N GLU A 194 -11.05 0.56 3.62
CA GLU A 194 -12.26 -0.15 3.18
C GLU A 194 -12.63 0.26 1.75
N ALA A 195 -12.90 -0.71 0.88
CA ALA A 195 -13.14 -0.41 -0.53
C ALA A 195 -14.47 0.34 -0.74
N GLY A 196 -14.40 1.55 -1.30
CA GLY A 196 -15.56 2.34 -1.70
C GLY A 196 -16.21 3.16 -0.59
N THR A 197 -15.57 3.27 0.58
CA THR A 197 -15.99 4.15 1.67
C THR A 197 -14.78 4.71 2.42
N LYS A 198 -14.94 5.89 3.02
CA LYS A 198 -14.00 6.41 4.01
C LYS A 198 -14.19 5.67 5.34
N LEU A 199 -13.09 5.49 6.06
CA LEU A 199 -13.06 5.02 7.44
C LEU A 199 -13.51 6.14 8.39
N THR A 200 -13.94 5.76 9.60
CA THR A 200 -14.16 6.69 10.71
C THR A 200 -13.87 5.95 12.02
N GLY A 201 -12.86 6.40 12.74
CA GLY A 201 -12.19 5.64 13.79
C GLY A 201 -10.94 4.94 13.27
N SER A 202 -10.04 4.57 14.18
CA SER A 202 -8.85 3.77 13.84
C SER A 202 -9.23 2.30 13.65
N VAL A 203 -8.52 1.62 12.74
CA VAL A 203 -8.62 0.18 12.49
C VAL A 203 -7.81 -0.66 13.49
N GLU A 204 -6.95 -0.03 14.30
CA GLU A 204 -6.11 -0.72 15.29
C GLU A 204 -6.97 -1.56 16.26
N GLY A 205 -6.70 -2.86 16.31
CA GLY A 205 -7.40 -3.79 17.21
C GLY A 205 -8.92 -3.84 17.04
N SER A 206 -9.44 -3.41 15.89
CA SER A 206 -10.87 -3.47 15.53
C SER A 206 -11.37 -4.92 15.47
N MET A 207 -10.49 -5.87 15.12
CA MET A 207 -10.81 -7.28 14.91
C MET A 207 -11.85 -7.51 13.80
N GLU A 208 -11.93 -6.61 12.82
CA GLU A 208 -12.90 -6.62 11.72
C GLU A 208 -12.28 -7.08 10.39
#